data_AF-A0A9W8JXW0-F1
#
_entry.id   AF-A0A9W8JXW0-F1
#
_cell.length_a   1.000
_cell.length_b   1.000
_cell.length_c   1.000
_cell.angle_alpha   90.00
_cell.angle_beta   90.00
_cell.angle_gamma   90.00
#
_symmetry.space_group_name_H-M   'P 1'
#
loop_
_entity.id
_entity.type
_entity.pdbx_description
1 polymer ?
#
loop_
_entity_poly.entity_id
_entity_poly.type
_entity_poly.pdbx_seq_one_letter_code
_entity_poly.pdbx_strand_id
1 'polypeptide(L)'
;MSFSALRNPLRNTARRATQLPKAQLRANFNRKFSTPPPPAAEAKSSSTGLYLGLGAAAAAGLGYYFYYYTTSGKEAGTAARSAAQAAKVKANFVPTKQDYIKVYNRVAEIIDDAGDYDDGSYGPVLVRLAWHASGTYDKESKTGGSNYATMRFDSEASHGANAGLKVARDLLEKVKEEFPWISYGDLWTLGGVAALQVRRASPHRLR
;
A
#
# COMPACT_ATOMS: atom_id res chain seq x y z
N MET A 1 20.59 64.95 -28.57
CA MET A 1 21.85 65.57 -28.08
C MET A 1 21.70 65.65 -26.57
N SER A 2 22.46 64.90 -25.77
CA SER A 2 23.87 65.14 -25.38
C SER A 2 23.99 66.35 -24.43
N PHE A 3 24.68 66.31 -23.28
CA PHE A 3 25.44 65.23 -22.62
C PHE A 3 25.66 65.60 -21.14
N SER A 4 25.94 64.60 -20.29
CA SER A 4 26.76 64.68 -19.04
C SER A 4 26.27 65.58 -17.88
N ALA A 5 26.66 65.39 -16.62
CA ALA A 5 27.14 64.28 -15.77
C ALA A 5 27.73 64.97 -14.53
N LEU A 6 27.33 64.64 -13.29
CA LEU A 6 27.97 65.19 -12.09
C LEU A 6 27.59 64.44 -10.80
N ARG A 7 28.52 63.65 -10.25
CA ARG A 7 29.23 63.93 -8.97
C ARG A 7 30.11 62.76 -8.52
N ASN A 8 31.19 63.12 -7.82
CA ASN A 8 32.32 62.25 -7.42
C ASN A 8 32.24 61.95 -5.89
N PRO A 9 33.23 61.34 -5.18
CA PRO A 9 32.93 60.12 -4.45
C PRO A 9 33.15 60.16 -2.92
N LEU A 10 32.87 59.02 -2.30
CA LEU A 10 33.16 58.54 -0.94
C LEU A 10 34.20 59.32 -0.09
N ARG A 11 33.84 59.57 1.17
CA ARG A 11 34.79 59.78 2.27
C ARG A 11 34.45 58.87 3.46
N ASN A 12 35.50 58.30 4.05
CA ASN A 12 35.44 57.32 5.13
C ASN A 12 36.29 57.82 6.32
N THR A 13 35.72 57.83 7.53
CA THR A 13 36.39 58.15 8.80
C THR A 13 35.78 57.24 9.88
N ALA A 14 36.47 56.23 10.43
CA ALA A 14 37.54 56.35 11.45
C ALA A 14 37.06 57.16 12.68
N ARG A 15 37.12 56.71 13.95
CA ARG A 15 37.76 55.59 14.68
C ARG A 15 36.93 55.35 15.99
N ARG A 16 37.14 54.38 16.88
CA ARG A 16 38.34 54.17 17.72
C ARG A 16 38.19 52.89 18.57
N ALA A 17 39.33 52.27 18.91
CA ALA A 17 39.41 51.07 19.74
C ALA A 17 39.80 51.38 21.20
N THR A 18 39.61 50.40 22.08
CA THR A 18 40.28 50.29 23.40
C THR A 18 40.98 48.92 23.50
N GLN A 19 42.09 48.85 24.24
CA GLN A 19 43.04 47.73 24.27
C GLN A 19 43.26 47.20 25.70
N LEU A 20 44.05 46.11 25.79
CA LEU A 20 44.98 45.69 26.87
C LEU A 20 44.58 44.41 27.65
N PRO A 21 45.53 43.62 28.19
CA PRO A 21 46.97 43.50 27.87
C PRO A 21 47.41 42.03 27.60
N LYS A 22 48.71 41.80 27.39
CA LYS A 22 49.33 40.49 27.08
C LYS A 22 50.61 40.29 27.90
N ALA A 23 50.77 39.15 28.57
CA ALA A 23 52.03 38.69 29.20
C ALA A 23 52.07 37.15 29.08
N GLN A 24 52.85 36.55 28.18
CA GLN A 24 54.30 36.30 28.24
C GLN A 24 54.76 35.45 29.43
N LEU A 25 55.24 34.23 29.18
CA LEU A 25 56.67 33.90 29.29
C LEU A 25 57.03 32.48 28.76
N ARG A 26 58.13 32.45 27.98
CA ARG A 26 59.11 31.36 27.75
C ARG A 26 58.65 29.97 27.28
N ALA A 27 59.19 29.59 26.11
CA ALA A 27 59.40 28.19 25.72
C ALA A 27 60.61 27.58 26.46
N ASN A 28 60.60 26.25 26.64
CA ASN A 28 61.83 25.46 26.69
C ASN A 28 61.57 24.00 26.24
N PHE A 29 62.58 23.38 25.63
CA PHE A 29 62.50 22.07 24.96
C PHE A 29 62.84 20.90 25.90
N ASN A 30 62.13 19.76 25.83
CA ASN A 30 62.69 18.49 25.32
C ASN A 30 61.72 17.27 25.35
N ARG A 31 61.63 16.63 24.18
CA ARG A 31 61.40 15.21 23.83
C ARG A 31 61.20 14.17 24.95
N LYS A 32 60.26 13.23 24.75
CA LYS A 32 60.52 11.83 24.28
C LYS A 32 59.23 10.99 24.11
N PHE A 33 59.27 10.01 23.21
CA PHE A 33 58.21 9.01 22.96
C PHE A 33 58.29 7.85 23.97
N SER A 34 57.14 7.37 24.49
CA SER A 34 56.77 5.94 24.67
C SER A 34 55.31 5.79 25.16
N THR A 35 54.70 4.62 24.98
CA THR A 35 53.29 4.21 25.29
C THR A 35 53.15 3.65 26.72
N PRO A 36 52.01 3.08 27.23
CA PRO A 36 50.61 2.92 26.74
C PRO A 36 49.62 3.76 27.63
N PRO A 37 48.31 3.46 27.91
CA PRO A 37 47.34 2.42 27.52
C PRO A 37 46.04 3.02 26.86
N PRO A 38 44.87 2.33 26.71
CA PRO A 38 43.79 2.79 25.83
C PRO A 38 42.82 3.79 26.48
N PRO A 39 42.26 4.75 25.71
CA PRO A 39 41.24 5.67 26.21
C PRO A 39 39.87 4.97 26.39
N ALA A 40 39.10 5.45 27.36
CA ALA A 40 37.69 5.07 27.51
C ALA A 40 36.88 5.44 26.26
N ALA A 41 35.90 4.60 25.90
CA ALA A 41 35.23 4.67 24.60
C ALA A 41 34.52 6.02 24.34
N GLU A 42 34.84 6.65 23.22
CA GLU A 42 34.13 7.82 22.72
C GLU A 42 32.70 7.45 22.30
N ALA A 43 31.71 8.10 22.89
CA ALA A 43 30.30 7.95 22.52
C ALA A 43 30.03 8.58 21.15
N LYS A 44 29.86 7.75 20.11
CA LYS A 44 29.42 8.21 18.78
C LYS A 44 27.93 8.56 18.81
N SER A 45 27.61 9.85 18.67
CA SER A 45 26.24 10.37 18.59
C SER A 45 25.47 9.75 17.42
N SER A 46 24.45 8.93 17.70
CA SER A 46 23.61 8.29 16.69
C SER A 46 22.35 9.10 16.42
N SER A 47 22.25 9.66 15.22
CA SER A 47 21.07 10.39 14.73
C SER A 47 19.82 9.51 14.58
N THR A 48 19.96 8.19 14.74
CA THR A 48 18.89 7.18 14.77
C THR A 48 17.73 7.56 15.68
N GLY A 49 18.00 8.09 16.89
CA GLY A 49 16.95 8.51 17.82
C GLY A 49 16.10 9.68 17.28
N LEU A 50 16.71 10.61 16.55
CA LEU A 50 16.02 11.76 15.97
C LEU A 50 15.14 11.35 14.78
N TYR A 51 15.63 10.44 13.93
CA TYR A 51 14.84 9.88 12.82
C TYR A 51 13.68 9.00 13.31
N LEU A 52 13.88 8.21 14.36
CA LEU A 52 12.80 7.45 15.01
C LEU A 52 11.73 8.38 15.61
N GLY A 53 12.14 9.46 16.29
CA GLY A 53 11.22 10.47 16.82
C GLY A 53 10.39 11.16 15.73
N LEU A 54 11.04 11.60 14.64
CA LEU A 54 10.35 12.20 13.49
C LEU A 54 9.40 11.22 12.79
N GLY A 55 9.81 9.96 12.61
CA GLY A 55 8.95 8.93 12.02
C GLY A 55 7.71 8.63 12.86
N ALA A 56 7.86 8.53 14.19
CA ALA A 56 6.74 8.32 15.11
C ALA A 56 5.76 9.51 15.11
N ALA A 57 6.26 10.74 15.12
CA ALA A 57 5.43 11.95 15.07
C ALA A 57 4.63 12.06 13.75
N ALA A 58 5.25 11.74 12.61
CA ALA A 58 4.57 11.72 11.32
C ALA A 58 3.47 10.65 11.25
N ALA A 59 3.73 9.45 11.77
CA ALA A 59 2.73 8.38 11.84
C ALA A 59 1.55 8.73 12.75
N ALA A 60 1.81 9.32 13.92
CA ALA A 60 0.77 9.79 14.83
C ALA A 60 -0.06 10.93 14.23
N GLY A 61 0.58 11.89 13.55
CA GLY A 61 -0.11 12.99 12.86
C GLY A 61 -1.01 12.51 11.73
N LEU A 62 -0.55 11.56 10.90
CA LEU A 62 -1.36 10.94 9.86
C LEU A 62 -2.53 10.14 10.44
N GLY A 63 -2.30 9.36 11.50
CA GLY A 63 -3.36 8.61 12.19
C GLY A 63 -4.43 9.52 12.80
N TYR A 64 -4.03 10.62 13.45
CA TYR A 64 -4.93 11.61 14.00
C TYR A 64 -5.73 12.35 12.92
N TYR A 65 -5.07 12.77 11.84
CA TYR A 65 -5.74 13.40 10.70
C TYR A 65 -6.78 12.46 10.09
N PHE A 66 -6.43 11.20 9.85
CA PHE A 66 -7.38 10.24 9.27
C PHE A 66 -8.57 9.97 10.20
N TYR A 67 -8.33 9.83 11.51
CA TYR A 67 -9.38 9.65 12.51
C TYR A 67 -10.35 10.85 12.57
N TYR A 68 -9.83 12.07 12.57
CA TYR A 68 -10.65 13.29 12.69
C TYR A 68 -11.50 13.54 11.43
N TYR A 69 -10.99 13.20 10.24
CA TYR A 69 -11.70 13.41 8.96
C TYR A 69 -12.50 12.20 8.46
N THR A 70 -12.39 11.01 9.07
CA THR A 70 -13.17 9.81 8.67
C THR A 70 -13.93 9.18 9.84
N THR A 71 -15.13 9.70 10.15
CA THR A 71 -15.99 9.14 11.21
C THR A 71 -16.79 7.93 10.71
N SER A 72 -16.08 6.83 10.44
CA SER A 72 -16.66 5.48 10.30
C SER A 72 -15.55 4.45 10.50
N GLY A 73 -15.60 3.69 11.60
CA GLY A 73 -14.54 2.72 11.95
C GLY A 73 -14.31 1.63 10.89
N LYS A 74 -15.32 1.36 10.04
CA LYS A 74 -15.18 0.48 8.87
C LYS A 74 -14.27 1.08 7.80
N GLU A 75 -14.35 2.39 7.55
CA GLU A 75 -13.54 3.06 6.52
C GLU A 75 -12.09 3.28 6.95
N ALA A 76 -11.84 3.58 8.23
CA ALA A 76 -10.49 3.58 8.78
C ALA A 76 -9.81 2.20 8.65
N GLY A 77 -10.58 1.12 8.87
CA GLY A 77 -10.12 -0.26 8.63
C GLY A 77 -9.82 -0.53 7.15
N THR A 78 -10.70 -0.10 6.24
CA THR A 78 -10.48 -0.20 4.79
C THR A 78 -9.25 0.60 4.36
N ALA A 79 -9.10 1.85 4.80
CA ALA A 79 -7.97 2.71 4.45
C ALA A 79 -6.64 2.16 4.98
N ALA A 80 -6.61 1.62 6.21
CA ALA A 80 -5.43 0.94 6.74
C ALA A 80 -5.07 -0.32 5.94
N ARG A 81 -6.07 -1.13 5.55
CA ARG A 81 -5.87 -2.28 4.64
C ARG A 81 -5.36 -1.83 3.27
N SER A 82 -5.93 -0.78 2.69
CA SER A 82 -5.48 -0.18 1.42
C SER A 82 -4.06 0.39 1.50
N ALA A 83 -3.68 1.03 2.60
CA ALA A 83 -2.33 1.54 2.82
C ALA A 83 -1.31 0.40 3.00
N ALA A 84 -1.64 -0.62 3.79
CA ALA A 84 -0.81 -1.81 3.95
C ALA A 84 -0.68 -2.60 2.63
N GLN A 85 -1.74 -2.66 1.83
CA GLN A 85 -1.73 -3.25 0.50
C GLN A 85 -0.92 -2.41 -0.50
N ALA A 86 -1.05 -1.08 -0.48
CA ALA A 86 -0.21 -0.19 -1.28
C ALA A 86 1.27 -0.28 -0.91
N ALA A 87 1.60 -0.50 0.37
CA ALA A 87 2.96 -0.77 0.83
C ALA A 87 3.46 -2.15 0.34
N LYS A 88 2.64 -3.21 0.41
CA LYS A 88 2.97 -4.54 -0.14
C LYS A 88 3.13 -4.53 -1.66
N VAL A 89 2.31 -3.77 -2.39
CA VAL A 89 2.43 -3.60 -3.85
C VAL A 89 3.66 -2.76 -4.21
N LYS A 90 4.00 -1.71 -3.43
CA LYS A 90 5.28 -1.01 -3.56
C LYS A 90 6.50 -1.87 -3.20
N ALA A 91 6.32 -2.98 -2.49
CA ALA A 91 7.33 -3.99 -2.25
C ALA A 91 7.39 -5.06 -3.36
N ASN A 92 7.13 -4.67 -4.61
CA ASN A 92 7.38 -5.46 -5.84
C ASN A 92 6.81 -6.90 -5.86
N PHE A 93 5.68 -7.16 -5.19
CA PHE A 93 4.99 -8.44 -5.37
C PHE A 93 4.32 -8.49 -6.74
N VAL A 94 4.99 -9.14 -7.70
CA VAL A 94 4.44 -9.46 -9.03
C VAL A 94 3.84 -10.87 -8.96
N PRO A 95 2.50 -11.03 -9.06
CA PRO A 95 1.87 -12.34 -8.96
C PRO A 95 2.35 -13.29 -10.07
N THR A 96 2.80 -14.49 -9.69
CA THR A 96 3.20 -15.51 -10.66
C THR A 96 2.01 -16.41 -11.03
N LYS A 97 2.15 -17.19 -12.12
CA LYS A 97 1.16 -18.22 -12.48
C LYS A 97 0.87 -19.19 -11.32
N GLN A 98 1.86 -19.49 -10.48
CA GLN A 98 1.68 -20.37 -9.32
C GLN A 98 0.81 -19.74 -8.23
N ASP A 99 0.80 -18.41 -8.12
CA ASP A 99 -0.05 -17.72 -7.15
C ASP A 99 -1.52 -17.71 -7.59
N TYR A 100 -1.79 -17.54 -8.89
CA TYR A 100 -3.13 -17.74 -9.46
C TYR A 100 -3.62 -19.19 -9.32
N ILE A 101 -2.72 -20.19 -9.43
CA ILE A 101 -3.09 -21.61 -9.20
C ILE A 101 -3.51 -21.84 -7.74
N LYS A 102 -2.89 -21.19 -6.75
CA LYS A 102 -3.33 -21.28 -5.35
C LYS A 102 -4.75 -20.72 -5.17
N VAL A 103 -5.05 -19.57 -5.78
CA VAL A 103 -6.40 -18.97 -5.75
C VAL A 103 -7.40 -19.89 -6.44
N TYR A 104 -7.06 -20.42 -7.62
CA TYR A 104 -7.90 -21.37 -8.35
C TYR A 104 -8.23 -22.60 -7.49
N ASN A 105 -7.22 -23.21 -6.87
CA ASN A 105 -7.42 -24.38 -6.00
C ASN A 105 -8.33 -24.06 -4.81
N ARG A 106 -8.15 -22.88 -4.18
CA ARG A 106 -9.00 -22.43 -3.08
C ARG A 106 -10.46 -22.24 -3.51
N VAL A 107 -10.70 -21.70 -4.70
CA VAL A 107 -12.06 -21.58 -5.24
C VAL A 107 -12.64 -22.96 -5.58
N ALA A 108 -11.83 -23.89 -6.09
CA ALA A 108 -12.27 -25.26 -6.36
C ALA A 108 -12.69 -26.00 -5.07
N GLU A 109 -11.91 -25.89 -3.99
CA GLU A 109 -12.28 -26.42 -2.67
C GLU A 109 -13.65 -25.89 -2.21
N ILE A 110 -13.89 -24.58 -2.36
CA ILE A 110 -15.18 -23.95 -1.99
C ILE A 110 -16.34 -24.43 -2.86
N ILE A 111 -16.10 -24.77 -4.14
CA ILE A 111 -17.12 -25.30 -5.05
C ILE A 111 -17.53 -26.73 -4.66
N ASP A 112 -16.59 -27.54 -4.18
CA ASP A 112 -16.84 -28.92 -3.72
C ASP A 112 -17.36 -28.97 -2.28
N ASP A 113 -16.96 -28.05 -1.39
CA ASP A 113 -17.46 -27.89 0.00
C ASP A 113 -18.79 -27.10 0.06
N ALA A 114 -19.65 -27.26 -0.94
CA ALA A 114 -20.88 -26.49 -1.08
C ALA A 114 -22.00 -26.87 -0.09
N GLY A 115 -21.85 -27.99 0.61
CA GLY A 115 -22.88 -28.55 1.50
C GLY A 115 -24.20 -28.79 0.74
N ASP A 116 -25.30 -28.28 1.30
CA ASP A 116 -26.65 -28.40 0.73
C ASP A 116 -27.04 -27.23 -0.20
N TYR A 117 -26.11 -26.36 -0.59
CA TYR A 117 -26.42 -25.24 -1.49
C TYR A 117 -26.67 -25.72 -2.93
N ASP A 118 -27.89 -25.49 -3.44
CA ASP A 118 -28.30 -25.62 -4.85
C ASP A 118 -27.75 -26.89 -5.54
N ASP A 119 -28.35 -28.04 -5.24
CA ASP A 119 -27.91 -29.41 -5.60
C ASP A 119 -26.53 -29.87 -5.08
N GLY A 120 -25.86 -29.02 -4.30
CA GLY A 120 -24.55 -29.25 -3.70
C GLY A 120 -23.42 -28.73 -4.59
N SER A 121 -23.58 -27.55 -5.21
CA SER A 121 -22.49 -26.83 -5.86
C SER A 121 -22.71 -25.32 -5.95
N TYR A 122 -21.69 -24.53 -5.60
CA TYR A 122 -21.66 -23.10 -5.94
C TYR A 122 -21.30 -22.82 -7.41
N GLY A 123 -21.00 -23.84 -8.22
CA GLY A 123 -20.59 -23.70 -9.60
C GLY A 123 -21.51 -22.82 -10.46
N PRO A 124 -22.83 -23.12 -10.54
CA PRO A 124 -23.76 -22.34 -11.36
C PRO A 124 -23.82 -20.85 -11.01
N VAL A 125 -23.80 -20.50 -9.71
CA VAL A 125 -23.88 -19.10 -9.27
C VAL A 125 -22.56 -18.33 -9.50
N LEU A 126 -21.41 -19.01 -9.44
CA LEU A 126 -20.10 -18.43 -9.78
C LEU A 126 -19.96 -18.17 -11.29
N VAL A 127 -20.41 -19.10 -12.14
CA VAL A 127 -20.49 -18.88 -13.60
C VAL A 127 -21.39 -17.70 -13.92
N ARG A 128 -22.56 -17.60 -13.27
CA ARG A 128 -23.48 -16.46 -13.45
C ARG A 128 -22.84 -15.14 -12.99
N LEU A 129 -22.10 -15.11 -11.87
CA LEU A 129 -21.38 -13.91 -11.43
C LEU A 129 -20.34 -13.46 -12.47
N ALA A 130 -19.51 -14.38 -12.97
CA ALA A 130 -18.49 -14.08 -13.97
C ALA A 130 -19.09 -13.56 -15.29
N TRP A 131 -20.21 -14.16 -15.74
CA TRP A 131 -20.97 -13.68 -16.89
C TRP A 131 -21.52 -12.27 -16.67
N HIS A 132 -22.27 -12.03 -15.58
CA HIS A 132 -22.88 -10.73 -15.30
C HIS A 132 -21.84 -9.62 -15.13
N ALA A 133 -20.70 -9.89 -14.48
CA ALA A 133 -19.61 -8.93 -14.32
C ALA A 133 -18.94 -8.57 -15.66
N SER A 134 -18.98 -9.47 -16.65
CA SER A 134 -18.39 -9.25 -17.98
C SER A 134 -19.39 -8.65 -18.97
N GLY A 135 -20.67 -9.00 -18.84
CA GLY A 135 -21.76 -8.67 -19.78
C GLY A 135 -22.21 -7.21 -19.78
N THR A 136 -21.67 -6.37 -18.88
CA THR A 136 -21.87 -4.91 -18.90
C THR A 136 -20.97 -4.20 -19.90
N TYR A 137 -20.05 -4.90 -20.58
CA TYR A 137 -19.13 -4.30 -21.54
C TYR A 137 -19.82 -3.77 -22.80
N ASP A 138 -19.61 -2.48 -23.08
CA ASP A 138 -20.03 -1.85 -24.33
C ASP A 138 -18.85 -1.70 -25.32
N LYS A 139 -19.06 -2.17 -26.55
CA LYS A 139 -18.10 -2.08 -27.65
C LYS A 139 -17.87 -0.65 -28.12
N GLU A 140 -18.83 0.25 -28.02
CA GLU A 140 -18.73 1.62 -28.54
C GLU A 140 -18.01 2.53 -27.55
N SER A 141 -18.53 2.67 -26.32
CA SER A 141 -17.93 3.49 -25.27
C SER A 141 -16.69 2.89 -24.61
N LYS A 142 -16.44 1.58 -24.78
CA LYS A 142 -15.40 0.80 -24.07
C LYS A 142 -15.56 0.77 -22.54
N THR A 143 -16.76 1.07 -22.04
CA THR A 143 -17.08 1.05 -20.61
C THR A 143 -17.64 -0.32 -20.17
N GLY A 144 -17.77 -0.50 -18.85
CA GLY A 144 -18.23 -1.76 -18.25
C GLY A 144 -17.22 -2.91 -18.34
N GLY A 145 -17.72 -4.13 -18.19
CA GLY A 145 -16.92 -5.35 -18.17
C GLY A 145 -16.20 -5.62 -16.85
N SER A 146 -15.54 -6.76 -16.78
CA SER A 146 -15.01 -7.35 -15.52
C SER A 146 -13.87 -6.56 -14.88
N ASN A 147 -13.13 -5.76 -15.65
CA ASN A 147 -11.85 -5.14 -15.25
C ASN A 147 -11.92 -4.32 -13.94
N TYR A 148 -13.05 -3.66 -13.69
CA TYR A 148 -13.23 -2.80 -12.51
C TYR A 148 -14.06 -3.44 -11.39
N ALA A 149 -14.67 -4.60 -11.64
CA ALA A 149 -15.57 -5.30 -10.72
C ALA A 149 -16.63 -4.37 -10.07
N THR A 150 -17.26 -3.51 -10.88
CA THR A 150 -18.17 -2.45 -10.43
C THR A 150 -19.39 -2.97 -9.66
N MET A 151 -19.80 -4.22 -9.90
CA MET A 151 -20.81 -4.96 -9.12
C MET A 151 -20.48 -5.18 -7.63
N ARG A 152 -19.34 -4.69 -7.13
CA ARG A 152 -19.01 -4.64 -5.69
C ARG A 152 -19.60 -3.40 -5.00
N PHE A 153 -20.02 -2.41 -5.78
CA PHE A 153 -20.65 -1.19 -5.31
C PHE A 153 -22.17 -1.31 -5.46
N ASP A 154 -22.92 -0.75 -4.50
CA ASP A 154 -24.37 -0.90 -4.40
C ASP A 154 -25.12 -0.50 -5.68
N SER A 155 -24.61 0.50 -6.42
CA SER A 155 -25.20 1.00 -7.66
C SER A 155 -25.43 -0.09 -8.71
N GLU A 156 -24.49 -1.03 -8.88
CA GLU A 156 -24.64 -2.16 -9.82
C GLU A 156 -25.02 -3.46 -9.08
N ALA A 157 -24.59 -3.61 -7.84
CA ALA A 157 -24.89 -4.79 -7.01
C ALA A 157 -26.39 -4.99 -6.74
N SER A 158 -27.18 -3.89 -6.74
CA SER A 158 -28.63 -3.86 -6.50
C SER A 158 -29.50 -3.90 -7.75
N HIS A 159 -28.92 -3.89 -8.96
CA HIS A 159 -29.67 -4.06 -10.20
C HIS A 159 -30.46 -5.39 -10.17
N GLY A 160 -31.73 -5.37 -10.58
CA GLY A 160 -32.61 -6.55 -10.53
C GLY A 160 -32.06 -7.79 -11.26
N ALA A 161 -31.33 -7.59 -12.36
CA ALA A 161 -30.64 -8.67 -13.08
C ALA A 161 -29.59 -9.40 -12.22
N ASN A 162 -29.00 -8.71 -11.24
CA ASN A 162 -27.95 -9.22 -10.35
C ASN A 162 -28.50 -9.83 -9.05
N ALA A 163 -29.84 -9.99 -8.93
CA ALA A 163 -30.47 -10.66 -7.80
C ALA A 163 -29.95 -12.11 -7.63
N GLY A 164 -29.63 -12.46 -6.38
CA GLY A 164 -28.99 -13.74 -6.01
C GLY A 164 -27.46 -13.73 -6.06
N LEU A 165 -26.82 -12.87 -6.86
CA LEU A 165 -25.35 -12.85 -7.00
C LEU A 165 -24.59 -12.40 -5.75
N LYS A 166 -25.28 -11.86 -4.74
CA LYS A 166 -24.67 -11.57 -3.44
C LYS A 166 -24.03 -12.82 -2.82
N VAL A 167 -24.63 -14.01 -2.96
CA VAL A 167 -24.08 -15.27 -2.43
C VAL A 167 -22.69 -15.56 -3.00
N ALA A 168 -22.54 -15.47 -4.33
CA ALA A 168 -21.26 -15.65 -5.00
C ALA A 168 -20.22 -14.58 -4.62
N ARG A 169 -20.65 -13.31 -4.46
CA ARG A 169 -19.76 -12.24 -3.99
C ARG A 169 -19.28 -12.48 -2.55
N ASP A 170 -20.16 -12.86 -1.65
CA ASP A 170 -19.85 -13.14 -0.24
C ASP A 170 -18.94 -14.37 -0.06
N LEU A 171 -19.05 -15.37 -0.94
CA LEU A 171 -18.14 -16.53 -1.00
C LEU A 171 -16.74 -16.14 -1.44
N LEU A 172 -16.65 -15.41 -2.57
CA LEU A 172 -15.37 -14.97 -3.09
C LEU A 172 -14.71 -13.90 -2.20
N GLU A 173 -15.47 -13.18 -1.36
CA GLU A 173 -14.90 -12.28 -0.34
C GLU A 173 -14.00 -13.03 0.65
N LYS A 174 -14.34 -14.27 1.02
CA LYS A 174 -13.48 -15.10 1.90
C LYS A 174 -12.13 -15.40 1.22
N VAL A 175 -12.16 -15.77 -0.06
CA VAL A 175 -10.94 -15.96 -0.88
C VAL A 175 -10.18 -14.65 -1.06
N LYS A 176 -10.89 -13.52 -1.15
CA LYS A 176 -10.32 -12.19 -1.27
C LYS A 176 -9.57 -11.75 0.00
N GLU A 177 -10.04 -12.15 1.18
CA GLU A 177 -9.36 -11.94 2.46
C GLU A 177 -8.09 -12.80 2.57
N GLU A 178 -8.13 -14.06 2.13
CA GLU A 178 -6.96 -14.96 2.07
C GLU A 178 -5.90 -14.47 1.05
N PHE A 179 -6.34 -13.96 -0.10
CA PHE A 179 -5.49 -13.52 -1.21
C PHE A 179 -5.71 -12.02 -1.52
N PRO A 180 -5.25 -11.09 -0.65
CA PRO A 180 -5.52 -9.66 -0.82
C PRO A 180 -4.89 -9.05 -2.08
N TRP A 181 -3.89 -9.70 -2.70
CA TRP A 181 -3.21 -9.21 -3.90
C TRP A 181 -4.02 -9.33 -5.20
N ILE A 182 -4.94 -10.31 -5.34
CA ILE A 182 -5.69 -10.51 -6.59
C ILE A 182 -6.73 -9.39 -6.80
N SER A 183 -7.00 -8.96 -8.03
CA SER A 183 -8.11 -8.02 -8.24
C SER A 183 -9.46 -8.72 -8.09
N TYR A 184 -10.52 -7.97 -7.81
CA TYR A 184 -11.88 -8.53 -7.76
C TYR A 184 -12.34 -9.04 -9.13
N GLY A 185 -11.94 -8.37 -10.22
CA GLY A 185 -12.29 -8.78 -11.59
C GLY A 185 -11.62 -10.10 -11.97
N ASP A 186 -10.33 -10.24 -11.67
CA ASP A 186 -9.60 -11.50 -11.84
C ASP A 186 -10.20 -12.61 -10.98
N LEU A 187 -10.54 -12.34 -9.71
CA LEU A 187 -11.09 -13.34 -8.80
C LEU A 187 -12.46 -13.85 -9.26
N TRP A 188 -13.36 -12.97 -9.70
CA TRP A 188 -14.68 -13.35 -10.16
C TRP A 188 -14.64 -14.10 -11.49
N THR A 189 -13.79 -13.66 -12.42
CA THR A 189 -13.61 -14.36 -13.71
C THR A 189 -12.91 -15.70 -13.55
N LEU A 190 -11.85 -15.78 -12.71
CA LEU A 190 -11.20 -17.03 -12.33
C LEU A 190 -12.16 -17.99 -11.62
N GLY A 191 -13.08 -17.47 -10.79
CA GLY A 191 -14.12 -18.29 -10.15
C GLY A 191 -15.10 -18.91 -11.14
N GLY A 192 -15.49 -18.17 -12.18
CA GLY A 192 -16.26 -18.73 -13.30
C GLY A 192 -15.48 -19.81 -14.08
N VAL A 193 -14.18 -19.60 -14.31
CA VAL A 193 -13.30 -20.60 -14.96
C VAL A 193 -13.17 -21.86 -14.10
N ALA A 194 -12.95 -21.71 -12.79
CA ALA A 194 -12.89 -22.82 -11.84
C ALA A 194 -14.21 -23.61 -11.82
N ALA A 195 -15.36 -22.93 -11.75
CA ALA A 195 -16.67 -23.56 -11.79
C ALA A 195 -16.96 -24.38 -13.07
N LEU A 196 -16.36 -24.01 -14.20
CA LEU A 196 -16.45 -24.79 -15.45
C LEU A 196 -15.46 -25.96 -15.53
N GLN A 197 -14.32 -25.85 -14.85
CA GLN A 197 -13.25 -26.86 -14.88
C GLN A 197 -13.38 -27.92 -13.77
N VAL A 198 -13.97 -27.55 -12.63
CA VAL A 198 -14.35 -28.45 -11.53
C VAL A 198 -15.53 -29.31 -11.98
N ARG A 199 -15.24 -30.41 -12.67
CA ARG A 199 -16.19 -31.51 -12.81
C ARG A 199 -16.28 -32.23 -11.47
N ARG A 200 -17.35 -31.96 -10.71
CA ARG A 200 -17.75 -32.75 -9.54
C ARG A 200 -17.76 -34.23 -9.93
N ALA A 201 -16.80 -35.00 -9.40
CA ALA A 201 -16.70 -36.43 -9.65
C ALA A 201 -17.91 -37.11 -8.98
N SER A 202 -19.01 -37.28 -9.73
CA SER A 202 -20.30 -37.76 -9.21
C SER A 202 -20.10 -39.07 -8.43
N PRO A 203 -20.25 -39.09 -7.09
CA PRO A 203 -20.06 -40.31 -6.31
C PRO A 203 -21.18 -41.34 -6.56
N HIS A 204 -22.22 -40.94 -7.28
CA HIS A 204 -23.47 -41.68 -7.49
C HIS A 204 -23.64 -42.21 -8.93
N ARG A 205 -22.62 -42.11 -9.81
CA ARG A 205 -22.71 -42.59 -11.21
C ARG A 205 -22.14 -44.00 -11.40
N LEU A 206 -22.36 -44.87 -10.42
CA LEU A 206 -22.09 -46.32 -10.44
C LEU A 206 -23.21 -47.07 -9.71
N ARG A 207 -24.40 -47.12 -10.31
CA ARG A 207 -25.49 -48.08 -10.04
C ARG A 207 -26.22 -48.35 -11.35
#